data_AF-A0A7H4MYM7-F1
#
_entry.id   AF-A0A7H4MYM7-F1
#
_cell.length_a   1.000
_cell.length_b   1.000
_cell.length_c   1.000
_cell.angle_alpha   90.00
_cell.angle_beta   90.00
_cell.angle_gamma   90.00
#
_symmetry.space_group_name_H-M   'P 1'
#
loop_
_entity.id
_entity.type
_entity.pdbx_description
1 polymer ?
#
loop_
_entity_poly.entity_id
_entity_poly.type
_entity_poly.pdbx_seq_one_letter_code
_entity_poly.pdbx_strand_id
1 'polypeptide(L)'
;MSQRGEMYNEAISIAVVFRAVVPGSHKRRRPIDEIAAAIRKVLDDRFWNRCLLKYATRWREHLRISLGDVRRSISPYCSKERVNIWRERRQRSREILGGLEIEDKETGERFSLLEQIDKSTSNPEKRRVELMTRIGGFEKAANEWGYVGSYFTITTPSKYHAYTAFGHRNGKWQGSSPRDSQKYLNTIWQQIRAELAREEIGVFGLRVAEPHHDGTPHWHGVLFTLPEHQNALCDVLQRYATREDAGELATKHGIHPRFDFG
;
A
#
# COMPACT_ATOMS: atom_id res chain seq x y z
N MET A 1 9.74 -39.92 0.37
CA MET A 1 9.52 -38.51 0.77
C MET A 1 9.54 -38.48 2.29
N SER A 2 10.32 -37.58 2.91
CA SER A 2 10.48 -37.56 4.37
C SER A 2 9.20 -37.08 5.07
N GLN A 3 8.79 -37.71 6.18
CA GLN A 3 7.68 -37.31 7.06
C GLN A 3 7.62 -35.80 7.36
N ARG A 4 8.78 -35.13 7.42
CA ARG A 4 8.86 -33.68 7.67
C ARG A 4 8.31 -32.83 6.51
N GLY A 5 8.37 -33.36 5.28
CA GLY A 5 7.81 -32.71 4.09
C GLY A 5 6.28 -32.79 4.06
N GLU A 6 5.70 -33.89 4.53
CA GLU A 6 4.25 -34.07 4.63
C GLU A 6 3.65 -33.13 5.69
N MET A 7 4.22 -33.10 6.89
CA MET A 7 3.75 -32.23 7.97
C MET A 7 3.83 -30.73 7.61
N TYR A 8 4.84 -30.32 6.85
CA TYR A 8 4.95 -28.95 6.36
C TYR A 8 3.90 -28.62 5.27
N ASN A 9 3.56 -29.58 4.41
CA ASN A 9 2.51 -29.39 3.41
C ASN A 9 1.13 -29.30 4.07
N GLU A 10 0.85 -30.09 5.11
CA GLU A 10 -0.37 -29.95 5.91
C GLU A 10 -0.44 -28.60 6.62
N ALA A 11 0.67 -28.15 7.21
CA ALA A 11 0.78 -26.82 7.82
C ALA A 11 0.47 -25.69 6.81
N ILE A 12 0.92 -25.83 5.56
CA ILE A 12 0.54 -24.91 4.48
C ILE A 12 -0.97 -24.99 4.20
N SER A 13 -1.52 -26.19 4.05
CA SER A 13 -2.95 -26.39 3.76
C SER A 13 -3.83 -25.73 4.82
N ILE A 14 -3.53 -25.94 6.11
CA ILE A 14 -4.27 -25.32 7.23
C ILE A 14 -4.11 -23.79 7.18
N ALA A 15 -2.90 -23.28 6.96
CA ALA A 15 -2.68 -21.82 6.86
C ALA A 15 -3.46 -21.19 5.69
N VAL A 16 -3.56 -21.86 4.55
CA VAL A 16 -4.33 -21.40 3.39
C VAL A 16 -5.82 -21.26 3.75
N VAL A 17 -6.40 -22.21 4.49
CA VAL A 17 -7.80 -22.14 4.96
C VAL A 17 -8.05 -20.84 5.73
N PHE A 18 -7.13 -20.44 6.59
CA PHE A 18 -7.23 -19.21 7.38
C PHE A 18 -6.66 -17.97 6.70
N ARG A 19 -6.38 -18.03 5.39
CA ARG A 19 -5.75 -16.95 4.60
C ARG A 19 -4.44 -16.44 5.22
N ALA A 20 -3.73 -17.30 5.94
CA ALA A 20 -2.40 -17.07 6.47
C ALA A 20 -1.34 -17.59 5.47
N VAL A 21 -0.19 -16.93 5.42
CA VAL A 21 0.92 -17.34 4.56
C VAL A 21 2.02 -17.91 5.44
N VAL A 22 2.34 -19.20 5.25
CA VAL A 22 3.47 -19.84 5.92
C VAL A 22 4.78 -19.32 5.32
N PRO A 23 5.79 -18.97 6.13
CA PRO A 23 7.10 -18.58 5.63
C PRO A 23 7.70 -19.63 4.70
N GLY A 24 8.28 -19.17 3.59
CA GLY A 24 8.87 -20.06 2.58
C GLY A 24 7.87 -20.75 1.65
N SER A 25 6.55 -20.62 1.87
CA SER A 25 5.52 -21.28 1.04
C SER A 25 5.63 -21.04 -0.48
N HIS A 26 6.20 -19.91 -0.91
CA HIS A 26 6.42 -19.57 -2.32
C HIS A 26 7.72 -20.15 -2.92
N LYS A 27 8.63 -20.70 -2.11
CA LYS A 27 9.91 -21.25 -2.59
C LYS A 27 9.75 -22.70 -3.08
N ARG A 28 10.37 -23.02 -4.23
CA ARG A 28 10.34 -24.36 -4.86
C ARG A 28 11.24 -25.38 -4.16
N ARG A 29 12.39 -24.95 -3.64
CA ARG A 29 13.30 -25.72 -2.78
C ARG A 29 13.54 -24.96 -1.49
N ARG A 30 13.59 -25.67 -0.37
CA ARG A 30 13.71 -25.07 0.98
C ARG A 30 14.78 -25.81 1.77
N PRO A 31 15.75 -25.12 2.38
CA PRO A 31 16.67 -25.70 3.35
C PRO A 31 15.89 -26.34 4.50
N ILE A 32 16.44 -27.38 5.13
CA ILE A 32 15.81 -28.07 6.26
C ILE A 32 15.54 -27.10 7.43
N ASP A 33 16.44 -26.15 7.67
CA ASP A 33 16.28 -25.16 8.74
C ASP A 33 15.11 -24.20 8.51
N GLU A 34 14.86 -23.82 7.25
CA GLU A 34 13.69 -22.99 6.90
C GLU A 34 12.39 -23.75 7.12
N ILE A 35 12.35 -25.05 6.78
CA ILE A 35 11.19 -25.92 7.01
C ILE A 35 10.93 -26.05 8.51
N ALA A 36 11.97 -26.33 9.30
CA ALA A 36 11.86 -26.44 10.76
C ALA A 36 11.41 -25.12 11.40
N ALA A 37 11.95 -23.98 10.96
CA ALA A 37 11.53 -22.66 11.45
C ALA A 37 10.08 -22.33 11.10
N ALA A 38 9.62 -22.75 9.92
CA ALA A 38 8.25 -22.53 9.49
C ALA A 38 7.25 -23.44 10.24
N ILE A 39 7.60 -24.70 10.49
CA ILE A 39 6.82 -25.60 11.37
C ILE A 39 6.68 -24.99 12.77
N ARG A 40 7.80 -24.54 13.38
CA ARG A 40 7.77 -23.88 14.70
C ARG A 40 6.83 -22.68 14.73
N LYS A 41 6.81 -21.87 13.68
CA LYS A 41 5.88 -20.73 13.57
C LYS A 41 4.41 -21.16 13.44
N VAL A 42 4.14 -22.25 12.74
CA VAL A 42 2.75 -22.75 12.61
C VAL A 42 2.27 -23.40 13.91
N LEU A 43 3.17 -23.88 14.78
CA LEU A 43 2.81 -24.37 16.12
C LEU A 43 2.65 -23.23 17.16
N ASP A 44 3.16 -22.04 16.87
CA ASP A 44 3.10 -20.87 17.76
C ASP A 44 1.70 -20.24 17.76
N ASP A 45 1.05 -20.19 18.91
CA ASP A 45 -0.27 -19.57 19.11
C ASP A 45 -0.23 -18.06 18.83
N ARG A 46 0.88 -17.39 19.16
CA ARG A 46 1.08 -15.95 18.91
C ARG A 46 1.17 -15.67 17.42
N PHE A 47 1.65 -16.60 16.61
CA PHE A 47 1.64 -16.47 15.16
C PHE A 47 0.20 -16.45 14.63
N TRP A 48 -0.62 -17.43 15.04
CA TRP A 48 -2.02 -17.52 14.63
C TRP A 48 -2.83 -16.32 15.10
N ASN A 49 -2.69 -15.92 16.36
CA ASN A 49 -3.39 -14.77 16.91
C ASN A 49 -3.09 -13.50 16.08
N ARG A 50 -1.82 -13.23 15.76
CA ARG A 50 -1.43 -12.10 14.89
C ARG A 50 -2.04 -12.18 13.48
N CYS A 51 -2.03 -13.36 12.86
CA CYS A 51 -2.61 -13.56 11.53
C CYS A 51 -4.12 -13.36 11.52
N LEU A 52 -4.83 -13.98 12.46
CA LEU A 52 -6.28 -13.96 12.58
C LEU A 52 -6.80 -12.57 12.97
N LEU A 53 -6.17 -11.89 13.94
CA LEU A 53 -6.54 -10.52 14.30
C LEU A 53 -6.37 -9.55 13.12
N LYS A 54 -5.30 -9.71 12.35
CA LYS A 54 -5.05 -8.90 11.14
C LYS A 54 -6.13 -9.16 10.09
N TYR A 55 -6.52 -10.42 9.90
CA TYR A 55 -7.60 -10.79 8.98
C TYR A 55 -8.95 -10.21 9.44
N ALA A 56 -9.35 -10.48 10.69
CA ALA A 56 -10.59 -10.00 11.28
C ALA A 56 -10.70 -8.47 11.23
N THR A 57 -9.59 -7.77 11.51
CA THR A 57 -9.50 -6.30 11.39
C THR A 57 -9.84 -5.82 9.98
N ARG A 58 -9.24 -6.44 8.96
CA ARG A 58 -9.46 -6.06 7.56
C ARG A 58 -10.87 -6.41 7.10
N TRP A 59 -11.36 -7.58 7.53
CA TRP A 59 -12.70 -8.03 7.20
C TRP A 59 -13.77 -7.12 7.79
N ARG A 60 -13.63 -6.73 9.07
CA ARG A 60 -14.53 -5.74 9.70
C ARG A 60 -14.55 -4.43 8.93
N GLU A 61 -13.39 -3.92 8.54
CA GLU A 61 -13.33 -2.68 7.75
C GLU A 61 -14.00 -2.85 6.39
N HIS A 62 -13.79 -3.98 5.72
CA HIS A 62 -14.43 -4.28 4.45
C HIS A 62 -15.96 -4.37 4.58
N LEU A 63 -16.49 -4.93 5.67
CA LEU A 63 -17.92 -4.90 5.97
C LEU A 63 -18.42 -3.47 6.19
N ARG A 64 -17.67 -2.64 6.92
CA ARG A 64 -18.00 -1.21 7.12
C ARG A 64 -18.05 -0.44 5.81
N ILE A 65 -17.10 -0.70 4.89
CA ILE A 65 -17.14 -0.18 3.53
C ILE A 65 -18.42 -0.67 2.84
N SER A 66 -18.71 -1.97 2.87
CA SER A 66 -19.90 -2.57 2.21
C SER A 66 -21.23 -1.99 2.69
N LEU A 67 -21.31 -1.64 3.98
CA LEU A 67 -22.49 -1.08 4.63
C LEU A 67 -22.63 0.44 4.40
N GLY A 68 -21.56 1.11 3.96
CA GLY A 68 -21.55 2.54 3.66
C GLY A 68 -21.10 3.43 4.81
N ASP A 69 -20.48 2.85 5.84
CA ASP A 69 -19.86 3.60 6.93
C ASP A 69 -18.60 4.33 6.46
N VAL A 70 -18.02 3.92 5.32
CA VAL A 70 -16.86 4.55 4.67
C VAL A 70 -17.30 5.20 3.37
N ARG A 71 -17.59 6.51 3.45
CA ARG A 71 -17.94 7.36 2.31
C ARG A 71 -17.79 8.82 2.67
N ARG A 72 -17.78 9.69 1.66
CA ARG A 72 -17.57 11.15 1.79
C ARG A 72 -18.45 11.82 2.84
N SER A 73 -19.72 11.42 2.95
CA SER A 73 -20.71 12.04 3.84
C SER A 73 -20.68 11.54 5.30
N ILE A 74 -20.04 10.40 5.59
CA ILE A 74 -20.04 9.81 6.94
C ILE A 74 -18.65 9.81 7.57
N SER A 75 -17.70 9.16 6.89
CA SER A 75 -16.33 8.99 7.34
C SER A 75 -15.49 8.66 6.10
N PRO A 76 -14.81 9.65 5.51
CA PRO A 76 -13.96 9.39 4.35
C PRO A 76 -12.77 8.50 4.76
N TYR A 77 -12.29 7.73 3.79
CA TYR A 77 -11.06 6.91 3.86
C TYR A 77 -11.13 5.67 4.76
N CYS A 78 -11.77 5.78 5.92
CA CYS A 78 -11.80 4.71 6.93
C CYS A 78 -12.99 4.88 7.88
N SER A 79 -13.47 3.77 8.46
CA SER A 79 -14.58 3.78 9.42
C SER A 79 -14.22 4.51 10.72
N LYS A 80 -15.21 5.17 11.34
CA LYS A 80 -15.03 5.87 12.63
C LYS A 80 -14.49 4.94 13.72
N GLU A 81 -15.00 3.70 13.74
CA GLU A 81 -14.57 2.64 14.65
C GLU A 81 -13.07 2.38 14.52
N ARG A 82 -12.56 2.23 13.29
CA ARG A 82 -11.14 2.00 13.03
C ARG A 82 -10.29 3.18 13.46
N VAL A 83 -10.74 4.40 13.19
CA VAL A 83 -10.04 5.63 13.58
C VAL A 83 -9.93 5.72 15.11
N ASN A 84 -10.99 5.40 15.85
CA ASN A 84 -10.98 5.42 17.31
C ASN A 84 -10.01 4.38 17.88
N ILE A 85 -10.08 3.12 17.40
CA ILE A 85 -9.13 2.07 17.81
C ILE A 85 -7.68 2.49 17.52
N TRP A 86 -7.43 3.13 16.38
CA TRP A 86 -6.10 3.63 16.04
C TRP A 86 -5.64 4.75 16.99
N ARG A 87 -6.51 5.70 17.35
CA ARG A 87 -6.23 6.76 18.32
C ARG A 87 -5.91 6.20 19.70
N GLU A 88 -6.75 5.31 20.22
CA GLU A 88 -6.55 4.65 21.52
C GLU A 88 -5.22 3.90 21.57
N ARG A 89 -4.91 3.14 20.50
CA ARG A 89 -3.63 2.45 20.40
C ARG A 89 -2.46 3.44 20.40
N ARG A 90 -2.56 4.54 19.65
CA ARG A 90 -1.51 5.56 19.57
C ARG A 90 -1.31 6.25 20.92
N GLN A 91 -2.39 6.58 21.62
CA GLN A 91 -2.35 7.16 22.96
C GLN A 91 -1.66 6.21 23.94
N ARG A 92 -2.13 4.96 24.04
CA ARG A 92 -1.51 3.95 24.91
C ARG A 92 -0.03 3.73 24.61
N SER A 93 0.34 3.68 23.34
CA SER A 93 1.75 3.58 22.96
C SER A 93 2.57 4.80 23.40
N ARG A 94 2.03 6.01 23.31
CA ARG A 94 2.71 7.22 23.80
C ARG A 94 2.83 7.25 25.32
N GLU A 95 1.81 6.82 26.05
CA GLU A 95 1.86 6.69 27.52
C GLU A 95 2.97 5.74 27.96
N ILE A 96 3.07 4.57 27.32
CA ILE A 96 4.15 3.61 27.58
C ILE A 96 5.52 4.23 27.28
N LEU A 97 5.68 4.86 26.11
CA LEU A 97 6.95 5.47 25.71
C LEU A 97 7.35 6.67 26.58
N GLY A 98 6.37 7.40 27.13
CA GLY A 98 6.62 8.52 28.04
C GLY A 98 7.21 8.10 29.38
N GLY A 99 6.97 6.85 29.81
CA GLY A 99 7.57 6.27 31.01
C GLY A 99 8.92 5.58 30.78
N LEU A 100 9.50 5.69 29.58
CA LEU A 100 10.76 5.03 29.22
C LEU A 100 11.87 6.06 28.96
N GLU A 101 13.06 5.72 29.42
CA GLU A 101 14.29 6.48 29.21
C GLU A 101 15.31 5.64 28.43
N ILE A 102 16.15 6.31 27.66
CA ILE A 102 17.34 5.73 27.03
C ILE A 102 18.54 6.12 27.87
N GLU A 103 19.34 5.14 28.27
CA GLU A 103 20.60 5.35 28.97
C GLU A 103 21.77 5.07 28.02
N ASP A 104 22.67 6.03 27.87
CA ASP A 104 23.95 5.84 27.21
C ASP A 104 24.86 5.00 28.12
N LYS A 105 25.38 3.88 27.60
CA LYS A 105 26.17 2.92 28.39
C LYS A 105 27.59 3.42 28.71
N GLU A 106 28.11 4.36 27.94
CA GLU A 106 29.47 4.89 28.10
C GLU A 106 29.47 6.16 28.95
N THR A 107 28.52 7.08 28.71
CA THR A 107 28.44 8.36 29.43
C THR A 107 27.50 8.32 30.65
N GLY A 108 26.58 7.35 30.70
CA GLY A 108 25.53 7.27 31.72
C GLY A 108 24.42 8.31 31.55
N GLU A 109 24.43 9.08 30.47
CA GLU A 109 23.41 10.11 30.21
C GLU A 109 22.04 9.47 29.93
N ARG A 110 20.98 10.06 30.50
CA ARG A 110 19.61 9.61 30.33
C ARG A 110 18.80 10.60 29.52
N PHE A 111 18.11 10.09 28.51
CA PHE A 111 17.25 10.87 27.63
C PHE A 111 15.84 10.27 27.60
N SER A 112 14.81 11.12 27.51
CA SER A 112 13.45 10.62 27.28
C SER A 112 13.36 9.90 25.93
N LEU A 113 12.91 8.64 25.95
CA LEU A 113 12.70 7.87 24.72
C LEU A 113 11.65 8.56 23.82
N LEU A 114 10.62 9.14 24.43
CA LEU A 114 9.55 9.81 23.70
C LEU A 114 10.06 11.04 22.92
N GLU A 115 10.91 11.86 23.54
CA GLU A 115 11.52 13.01 22.86
C GLU A 115 12.39 12.59 21.67
N GLN A 116 13.17 11.51 21.82
CA GLN A 116 14.01 10.99 20.74
C GLN A 116 13.15 10.46 19.58
N ILE A 117 12.06 9.77 19.89
CA ILE A 117 11.08 9.32 18.88
C ILE A 117 10.46 10.51 18.15
N ASP A 118 10.04 11.54 18.88
CA ASP A 118 9.45 12.75 18.31
C ASP A 118 10.47 13.54 17.46
N LYS A 119 11.77 13.38 17.74
CA LYS A 119 12.88 13.90 16.92
C LYS A 119 13.19 13.07 15.67
N SER A 120 12.70 11.85 15.56
CA SER A 120 12.97 10.92 14.45
C SER A 120 11.93 10.95 13.32
N THR A 121 12.14 10.16 12.27
CA THR A 121 11.19 9.90 11.15
C THR A 121 9.94 9.11 11.59
N SER A 122 9.90 8.69 12.87
CA SER A 122 8.69 8.16 13.52
C SER A 122 7.62 9.23 13.72
N ASN A 123 8.00 10.50 13.79
CA ASN A 123 7.07 11.62 13.80
C ASN A 123 6.51 11.86 12.37
N PRO A 124 5.17 11.80 12.17
CA PRO A 124 4.55 12.05 10.87
C PRO A 124 4.95 13.37 10.21
N GLU A 125 5.13 14.43 11.00
CA GLU A 125 5.53 15.75 10.48
C GLU A 125 6.94 15.72 9.93
N LYS A 126 7.89 15.16 10.68
CA LYS A 126 9.28 14.99 10.23
C LYS A 126 9.38 14.09 9.01
N ARG A 127 8.59 13.02 8.96
CA ARG A 127 8.51 12.13 7.78
C ARG A 127 7.99 12.86 6.55
N ARG A 128 7.01 13.75 6.71
CA ARG A 128 6.50 14.59 5.61
C ARG A 128 7.59 15.55 5.13
N VAL A 129 8.29 16.21 6.04
CA VAL A 129 9.42 17.09 5.70
C VAL A 129 10.50 16.31 4.94
N GLU A 130 10.90 15.14 5.45
CA GLU A 130 11.87 14.26 4.78
C GLU A 130 11.42 13.86 3.36
N LEU A 131 10.14 13.49 3.19
CA LEU A 131 9.59 13.17 1.87
C LEU A 131 9.67 14.38 0.93
N MET A 132 9.31 15.58 1.40
CA MET A 132 9.41 16.82 0.61
C MET A 132 10.85 17.16 0.26
N THR A 133 11.79 16.99 1.20
CA THR A 133 13.23 17.17 0.93
C THR A 133 13.73 16.19 -0.13
N ARG A 134 13.28 14.93 -0.11
CA ARG A 134 13.62 13.95 -1.15
C ARG A 134 13.05 14.33 -2.51
N ILE A 135 11.79 14.78 -2.56
CA ILE A 135 11.15 15.24 -3.81
C ILE A 135 11.95 16.41 -4.39
N GLY A 136 12.27 17.43 -3.60
CA GLY A 136 13.07 18.57 -4.06
C GLY A 136 14.50 18.18 -4.47
N GLY A 137 15.11 17.20 -3.80
CA GLY A 137 16.41 16.64 -4.20
C GLY A 137 16.37 15.93 -5.56
N PHE A 138 15.32 15.14 -5.81
CA PHE A 138 15.11 14.51 -7.12
C PHE A 138 14.88 15.54 -8.22
N GLU A 139 14.05 16.56 -7.95
CA GLU A 139 13.78 17.63 -8.91
C GLU A 139 15.05 18.41 -9.25
N LYS A 140 15.87 18.75 -8.25
CA LYS A 140 17.16 19.42 -8.47
C LYS A 140 18.11 18.58 -9.33
N ALA A 141 18.28 17.30 -8.99
CA ALA A 141 19.15 16.40 -9.76
C ALA A 141 18.62 16.17 -11.19
N ALA A 142 17.31 16.04 -11.35
CA ALA A 142 16.67 15.93 -12.66
C ALA A 142 16.96 17.16 -13.52
N ASN A 143 16.78 18.37 -12.98
CA ASN A 143 17.06 19.61 -13.69
C ASN A 143 18.54 19.74 -14.08
N GLU A 144 19.47 19.37 -13.18
CA GLU A 144 20.92 19.38 -13.45
C GLU A 144 21.31 18.42 -14.59
N TRP A 145 20.60 17.30 -14.72
CA TRP A 145 20.85 16.29 -15.75
C TRP A 145 19.94 16.40 -16.98
N GLY A 146 19.12 17.44 -17.08
CA GLY A 146 18.25 17.70 -18.23
C GLY A 146 17.01 16.79 -18.33
N TYR A 147 16.60 16.14 -17.24
CA TYR A 147 15.37 15.36 -17.18
C TYR A 147 14.15 16.26 -16.96
N VAL A 148 12.99 15.83 -17.45
CA VAL A 148 11.70 16.48 -17.21
C VAL A 148 10.90 15.69 -16.19
N GLY A 149 10.33 16.38 -15.21
CA GLY A 149 9.38 15.81 -14.27
C GLY A 149 7.98 15.74 -14.88
N SER A 150 7.26 14.66 -14.61
CA SER A 150 5.85 14.51 -15.00
C SER A 150 5.05 13.90 -13.86
N TYR A 151 3.98 14.58 -13.51
CA TYR A 151 3.03 14.15 -12.49
C TYR A 151 2.07 13.15 -13.10
N PHE A 152 1.72 12.12 -12.34
CA PHE A 152 0.71 11.17 -12.77
C PHE A 152 -0.26 10.82 -11.65
N THR A 153 -1.53 10.62 -12.02
CA THR A 153 -2.55 10.02 -11.17
C THR A 153 -3.06 8.75 -11.84
N ILE A 154 -3.12 7.61 -11.15
CA ILE A 154 -3.76 6.38 -11.64
C ILE A 154 -4.86 5.94 -10.67
N THR A 155 -6.07 5.80 -11.20
CA THR A 155 -7.26 5.36 -10.45
C THR A 155 -7.73 3.99 -10.93
N THR A 156 -8.40 3.23 -10.05
CA THR A 156 -8.97 1.93 -10.39
C THR A 156 -10.28 2.03 -11.18
N PRO A 157 -10.66 1.00 -11.95
CA PRO A 157 -11.97 0.94 -12.60
C PRO A 157 -13.16 1.04 -11.62
N SER A 158 -14.34 1.46 -12.09
CA SER A 158 -15.51 1.71 -11.23
C SER A 158 -15.90 0.50 -10.38
N LYS A 159 -15.72 -0.74 -10.88
CA LYS A 159 -16.03 -1.97 -10.13
C LYS A 159 -15.23 -2.13 -8.83
N TYR A 160 -14.15 -1.37 -8.67
CA TYR A 160 -13.34 -1.36 -7.45
C TYR A 160 -13.88 -0.44 -6.35
N HIS A 161 -14.77 0.48 -6.69
CA HIS A 161 -15.27 1.53 -5.80
C HIS A 161 -16.65 1.19 -5.27
N ALA A 162 -16.80 1.15 -3.94
CA ALA A 162 -18.07 0.82 -3.29
C ALA A 162 -19.09 1.96 -3.37
N TYR A 163 -18.62 3.21 -3.38
CA TYR A 163 -19.45 4.40 -3.38
C TYR A 163 -18.95 5.43 -4.39
N THR A 164 -19.88 6.09 -5.07
CA THR A 164 -19.57 7.18 -5.99
C THR A 164 -19.08 8.42 -5.24
N ALA A 165 -18.45 9.38 -5.94
CA ALA A 165 -17.98 10.64 -5.35
C ALA A 165 -19.09 11.47 -4.66
N PHE A 166 -20.34 11.24 -5.06
CA PHE A 166 -21.55 11.86 -4.47
C PHE A 166 -22.09 11.10 -3.24
N GLY A 167 -21.49 9.96 -2.87
CA GLY A 167 -21.85 9.19 -1.67
C GLY A 167 -22.96 8.15 -1.86
N HIS A 168 -23.41 7.94 -3.11
CA HIS A 168 -24.35 6.87 -3.45
C HIS A 168 -23.63 5.53 -3.61
N ARG A 169 -24.32 4.43 -3.33
CA ARG A 169 -23.78 3.09 -3.55
C ARG A 169 -23.53 2.89 -5.05
N ASN A 170 -22.36 2.38 -5.40
CA ASN A 170 -22.03 2.09 -6.79
C ASN A 170 -22.58 0.73 -7.20
N GLY A 171 -23.50 0.71 -8.18
CA GLY A 171 -24.08 -0.54 -8.70
C GLY A 171 -23.09 -1.42 -9.46
N LYS A 172 -21.95 -0.87 -9.91
CA LYS A 172 -20.89 -1.64 -10.60
C LYS A 172 -19.94 -2.34 -9.63
N TRP A 173 -20.00 -2.05 -8.34
CA TRP A 173 -19.05 -2.56 -7.36
C TRP A 173 -19.16 -4.08 -7.20
N GLN A 174 -18.03 -4.78 -7.32
CA GLN A 174 -17.98 -6.25 -7.28
C GLN A 174 -17.46 -6.79 -5.93
N GLY A 175 -17.54 -6.01 -4.85
CA GLY A 175 -17.09 -6.45 -3.53
C GLY A 175 -15.57 -6.43 -3.36
N SER A 176 -14.84 -5.69 -4.20
CA SER A 176 -13.39 -5.49 -4.05
C SER A 176 -13.04 -4.83 -2.72
N SER A 177 -12.01 -5.33 -2.04
CA SER A 177 -11.43 -4.64 -0.90
C SER A 177 -10.36 -3.64 -1.35
N PRO A 178 -10.00 -2.63 -0.53
CA PRO A 178 -8.86 -1.75 -0.81
C PRO A 178 -7.56 -2.49 -1.12
N ARG A 179 -7.39 -3.71 -0.57
CA ARG A 179 -6.22 -4.55 -0.86
C ARG A 179 -6.27 -5.18 -2.25
N ASP A 180 -7.46 -5.52 -2.74
CA ASP A 180 -7.65 -6.04 -4.09
C ASP A 180 -7.41 -4.92 -5.12
N SER A 181 -7.92 -3.71 -4.84
CA SER A 181 -7.62 -2.51 -5.64
C SER A 181 -6.12 -2.21 -5.66
N GLN A 182 -5.43 -2.26 -4.51
CA GLN A 182 -3.97 -2.09 -4.47
C GLN A 182 -3.22 -3.20 -5.23
N LYS A 183 -3.74 -4.44 -5.22
CA LYS A 183 -3.16 -5.55 -6.00
C LYS A 183 -3.30 -5.28 -7.49
N TYR A 184 -4.46 -4.80 -7.95
CA TYR A 184 -4.65 -4.36 -9.33
C TYR A 184 -3.65 -3.28 -9.73
N LEU A 185 -3.52 -2.20 -8.93
CA LEU A 185 -2.56 -1.12 -9.20
C LEU A 185 -1.10 -1.63 -9.26
N ASN A 186 -0.74 -2.56 -8.38
CA ASN A 186 0.59 -3.20 -8.43
C ASN A 186 0.79 -4.06 -9.69
N THR A 187 -0.26 -4.73 -10.18
CA THR A 187 -0.18 -5.55 -11.40
C THR A 187 0.03 -4.67 -12.63
N ILE A 188 -0.78 -3.62 -12.80
CA ILE A 188 -0.61 -2.69 -13.93
C ILE A 188 0.76 -2.01 -13.88
N TRP A 189 1.25 -1.65 -12.70
CA TRP A 189 2.57 -1.03 -12.55
C TRP A 189 3.71 -1.98 -12.89
N GLN A 190 3.57 -3.27 -12.62
CA GLN A 190 4.54 -4.27 -13.07
C GLN A 190 4.57 -4.37 -14.60
N GLN A 191 3.42 -4.29 -15.26
CA GLN A 191 3.32 -4.32 -16.72
C GLN A 191 3.90 -3.04 -17.35
N ILE A 192 3.55 -1.87 -16.79
CA ILE A 192 4.14 -0.57 -17.17
C ILE A 192 5.66 -0.64 -17.10
N ARG A 193 6.24 -1.02 -15.95
CA ARG A 193 7.70 -1.11 -15.82
C ARG A 193 8.33 -2.09 -16.80
N ALA A 194 7.67 -3.21 -17.07
CA ALA A 194 8.15 -4.18 -18.04
C ALA A 194 8.12 -3.62 -19.47
N GLU A 195 7.15 -2.78 -19.81
CA GLU A 195 7.06 -2.11 -21.11
C GLU A 195 8.10 -1.01 -21.26
N LEU A 196 8.21 -0.11 -20.29
CA LEU A 196 9.23 0.94 -20.28
C LEU A 196 10.64 0.34 -20.42
N ALA A 197 10.92 -0.79 -19.77
CA ALA A 197 12.19 -1.48 -19.92
C ALA A 197 12.42 -2.08 -21.31
N ARG A 198 11.37 -2.54 -22.02
CA ARG A 198 11.47 -3.04 -23.40
C ARG A 198 11.65 -1.91 -24.41
N GLU A 199 11.06 -0.76 -24.14
CA GLU A 199 11.15 0.45 -24.96
C GLU A 199 12.38 1.31 -24.59
N GLU A 200 13.23 0.85 -23.66
CA GLU A 200 14.42 1.55 -23.17
C GLU A 200 14.13 2.95 -22.59
N ILE A 201 12.92 3.16 -22.07
CA ILE A 201 12.49 4.39 -21.42
C ILE A 201 12.92 4.37 -19.94
N GLY A 202 14.06 4.99 -19.67
CA GLY A 202 14.58 5.17 -18.32
C GLY A 202 13.73 6.17 -17.52
N VAL A 203 13.18 5.72 -16.38
CA VAL A 203 12.44 6.57 -15.45
C VAL A 203 12.92 6.40 -14.02
N PHE A 204 12.92 7.49 -13.26
CA PHE A 204 13.06 7.46 -11.80
C PHE A 204 12.06 8.40 -11.14
N GLY A 205 11.85 8.26 -9.84
CA GLY A 205 10.91 9.13 -9.13
C GLY A 205 10.24 8.40 -7.96
N LEU A 206 9.04 8.86 -7.62
CA LEU A 206 8.33 8.43 -6.42
C LEU A 206 6.83 8.42 -6.63
N ARG A 207 6.16 7.52 -5.90
CA ARG A 207 4.71 7.42 -5.87
C ARG A 207 4.20 7.26 -4.45
N VAL A 208 3.00 7.75 -4.22
CA VAL A 208 2.22 7.59 -3.01
C VAL A 208 0.91 6.89 -3.33
N ALA A 209 0.32 6.22 -2.34
CA ALA A 209 -1.02 5.65 -2.45
C ALA A 209 -1.93 6.41 -1.49
N GLU A 210 -2.99 7.00 -2.01
CA GLU A 210 -3.95 7.77 -1.25
C GLU A 210 -5.33 7.09 -1.33
N PRO A 211 -6.09 7.01 -0.23
CA PRO A 211 -7.45 6.50 -0.28
C PRO A 211 -8.38 7.56 -0.89
N HIS A 212 -9.30 7.13 -1.75
CA HIS A 212 -10.49 7.91 -2.09
C HIS A 212 -11.47 7.95 -0.90
N HIS A 213 -12.54 8.73 -1.04
CA HIS A 213 -13.57 8.88 -0.01
C HIS A 213 -14.21 7.56 0.44
N ASP A 214 -14.21 6.53 -0.41
CA ASP A 214 -14.73 5.18 -0.13
C ASP A 214 -13.65 4.19 0.35
N GLY A 215 -12.43 4.68 0.58
CA GLY A 215 -11.27 3.88 1.02
C GLY A 215 -10.51 3.18 -0.10
N THR A 216 -10.97 3.29 -1.36
CA THR A 216 -10.29 2.69 -2.51
C THR A 216 -8.98 3.44 -2.81
N PRO A 217 -7.83 2.78 -2.88
CA PRO A 217 -6.57 3.45 -3.17
C PRO A 217 -6.51 3.94 -4.62
N HIS A 218 -5.91 5.12 -4.81
CA HIS A 218 -5.38 5.61 -6.07
C HIS A 218 -3.92 6.01 -5.87
N TRP A 219 -3.16 6.09 -6.96
CA TRP A 219 -1.75 6.45 -6.90
C TRP A 219 -1.52 7.82 -7.49
N HIS A 220 -0.72 8.60 -6.78
CA HIS A 220 -0.10 9.82 -7.28
C HIS A 220 1.39 9.62 -7.35
N GLY A 221 2.06 10.28 -8.28
CA GLY A 221 3.50 10.27 -8.31
C GLY A 221 4.08 11.31 -9.22
N VAL A 222 5.40 11.44 -9.13
CA VAL A 222 6.22 12.19 -10.06
C VAL A 222 7.27 11.25 -10.61
N LEU A 223 7.41 11.23 -11.93
CA LEU A 223 8.44 10.50 -12.67
C LEU A 223 9.30 11.50 -13.44
N PHE A 224 10.59 11.23 -13.48
CA PHE A 224 11.58 11.98 -14.24
C PHE A 224 12.07 11.09 -15.38
N THR A 225 12.04 11.65 -16.59
CA THR A 225 12.46 10.99 -17.83
C THR A 225 13.19 11.97 -18.73
N LEU A 226 13.92 11.48 -19.73
CA LEU A 226 14.48 12.34 -20.77
C LEU A 226 13.35 13.03 -21.56
N PRO A 227 13.52 14.29 -21.99
CA PRO A 227 12.48 15.05 -22.70
C PRO A 227 11.90 14.31 -23.91
N GLU A 228 12.75 13.64 -24.69
CA GLU A 228 12.35 12.86 -25.87
C GLU A 228 11.43 11.68 -25.54
N HIS A 229 11.48 11.16 -24.30
CA HIS A 229 10.69 10.03 -23.86
C HIS A 229 9.40 10.43 -23.13
N GLN A 230 9.17 11.72 -22.88
CA GLN A 230 8.02 12.18 -22.09
C GLN A 230 6.68 11.72 -22.67
N ASN A 231 6.50 11.86 -23.98
CA ASN A 231 5.27 11.45 -24.67
C ASN A 231 5.09 9.92 -24.63
N ALA A 232 6.16 9.17 -24.91
CA ALA A 232 6.11 7.71 -24.87
C ALA A 232 5.80 7.18 -23.45
N LEU A 233 6.37 7.81 -22.41
CA LEU A 233 6.04 7.51 -21.02
C LEU A 233 4.55 7.75 -20.74
N CYS A 234 4.02 8.91 -21.15
CA CYS A 234 2.60 9.23 -21.01
C CYS A 234 1.72 8.19 -21.69
N ASP A 235 2.03 7.83 -22.94
CA ASP A 235 1.28 6.86 -23.74
C ASP A 235 1.26 5.47 -23.08
N VAL A 236 2.40 4.99 -22.58
CA VAL A 236 2.49 3.71 -21.88
C VAL A 236 1.64 3.74 -20.60
N LEU A 237 1.79 4.79 -19.77
CA LEU A 237 1.03 4.92 -18.53
C LEU A 237 -0.48 4.97 -18.81
N GLN A 238 -0.91 5.82 -19.74
CA GLN A 238 -2.31 5.99 -20.11
C GLN A 238 -2.91 4.69 -20.62
N ARG A 239 -2.21 3.99 -21.51
CA ARG A 239 -2.66 2.73 -22.10
C ARG A 239 -2.96 1.68 -21.03
N TYR A 240 -2.04 1.48 -20.07
CA TYR A 240 -2.25 0.50 -19.00
C TYR A 240 -3.29 0.95 -17.98
N ALA A 241 -3.31 2.24 -17.62
CA ALA A 241 -4.28 2.78 -16.67
C ALA A 241 -5.72 2.72 -17.20
N THR A 242 -5.90 2.80 -18.53
CA THR A 242 -7.22 2.85 -19.18
C THR A 242 -7.65 1.55 -19.84
N ARG A 243 -6.82 0.51 -19.88
CA ARG A 243 -7.07 -0.76 -20.58
C ARG A 243 -8.28 -1.54 -20.05
N GLU A 244 -8.36 -1.75 -18.73
CA GLU A 244 -9.40 -2.58 -18.13
C GLU A 244 -10.73 -1.80 -18.08
N ASP A 245 -11.86 -2.38 -18.51
CA ASP A 245 -13.16 -1.67 -18.51
C ASP A 245 -13.16 -0.33 -19.27
N ALA A 246 -12.36 -0.18 -20.34
CA ALA A 246 -12.20 1.07 -21.09
C ALA A 246 -13.52 1.74 -21.53
N GLY A 247 -14.56 0.94 -21.80
CA GLY A 247 -15.89 1.43 -22.16
C GLY A 247 -16.57 2.28 -21.09
N GLU A 248 -16.14 2.22 -19.82
CA GLU A 248 -16.69 3.08 -18.77
C GLU A 248 -16.20 4.53 -18.84
N LEU A 249 -15.10 4.78 -19.56
CA LEU A 249 -14.50 6.09 -19.68
C LEU A 249 -15.24 6.96 -20.68
N ALA A 250 -15.89 6.35 -21.68
CA ALA A 250 -16.70 7.04 -22.65
C ALA A 250 -18.01 7.52 -22.00
N THR A 251 -18.09 8.81 -21.66
CA THR A 251 -19.33 9.43 -21.16
C THR A 251 -19.92 10.39 -22.18
N LYS A 252 -21.19 10.77 -21.99
CA LYS A 252 -21.89 11.76 -22.84
C LYS A 252 -21.20 13.13 -22.90
N HIS A 253 -20.28 13.42 -21.96
CA HIS A 253 -19.54 14.68 -21.85
C HIS A 253 -18.04 14.54 -22.21
N GLY A 254 -17.62 13.40 -22.80
CA GLY A 254 -16.23 13.12 -23.15
C GLY A 254 -15.64 11.93 -22.40
N ILE A 255 -14.34 11.71 -22.57
CA ILE A 255 -13.61 10.66 -21.86
C ILE A 255 -13.21 11.21 -20.49
N HIS A 256 -13.73 10.63 -19.40
CA HIS A 256 -13.18 10.92 -18.08
C HIS A 256 -11.89 10.14 -17.87
N PRO A 257 -10.75 10.81 -17.64
CA PRO A 257 -9.49 10.11 -17.45
C PRO A 257 -9.52 9.29 -16.15
N ARG A 258 -9.12 8.01 -16.24
CA ARG A 258 -8.58 7.25 -15.09
C ARG A 258 -7.10 7.53 -14.85
N PHE A 259 -6.55 8.41 -15.69
CA PHE A 259 -5.16 8.77 -15.76
C PHE A 259 -5.01 10.25 -16.08
N ASP A 260 -4.44 11.00 -15.15
CA ASP A 260 -4.04 12.38 -15.39
C ASP A 260 -2.52 12.42 -15.48
N PHE A 261 -1.98 13.13 -16.47
CA PHE A 261 -0.56 13.36 -16.67
C PHE A 261 -0.32 14.85 -16.90
N GLY A 262 0.60 15.44 -16.15
CA GLY A 262 0.89 16.87 -16.20
C GLY A 262 2.33 17.21 -15.84
#